data_AF-A0A536Y0M8-F1
#
_entry.id   AF-A0A536Y0M8-F1
#
_cell.length_a   1.000
_cell.length_b   1.000
_cell.length_c   1.000
_cell.angle_alpha   90.00
_cell.angle_beta   90.00
_cell.angle_gamma   90.00
#
_symmetry.space_group_name_H-M   'P 1'
#
loop_
_entity.id
_entity.type
_entity.pdbx_description
1 polymer ?
#
loop_
_entity_poly.entity_id
_entity_poly.type
_entity_poly.pdbx_seq_one_letter_code
_entity_poly.pdbx_strand_id
1 'polypeptide(L)'
;MTIRTALVALHRALVEAERREHEKTLGRLSGGEFLQALISDPVFSWLTPLTTLIVRLDELDDATDAERTAVLAAARALLSGTEDSEFRRRCAALVQQSPDVAFAYGAAKTALR
;
A
#
# COMPACT_ATOMS: atom_id res chain seq x y z
N MET A 1 -7.49 8.32 -13.47
CA MET A 1 -7.15 7.17 -12.59
C MET A 1 -7.97 7.30 -11.34
N THR A 2 -8.72 6.26 -10.92
CA THR A 2 -9.50 6.32 -9.68
C THR A 2 -8.60 6.10 -8.47
N ILE A 3 -9.04 6.51 -7.28
CA ILE A 3 -8.30 6.27 -6.04
C ILE A 3 -8.04 4.77 -5.80
N ARG A 4 -9.02 3.91 -6.10
CA ARG A 4 -8.89 2.45 -6.05
C ARG A 4 -7.70 1.97 -6.87
N THR A 5 -7.67 2.31 -8.16
CA THR A 5 -6.58 1.92 -9.06
C THR A 5 -5.24 2.47 -8.58
N ALA A 6 -5.21 3.69 -8.03
CA ALA A 6 -3.99 4.31 -7.51
C ALA A 6 -3.44 3.59 -6.26
N LEU A 7 -4.30 3.21 -5.31
CA LEU A 7 -3.89 2.48 -4.11
C LEU A 7 -3.45 1.05 -4.44
N VAL A 8 -4.12 0.38 -5.37
CA VAL A 8 -3.68 -0.94 -5.86
C VAL A 8 -2.30 -0.86 -6.51
N ALA A 9 -2.03 0.17 -7.31
CA ALA A 9 -0.73 0.40 -7.91
C ALA A 9 0.35 0.67 -6.84
N LEU A 10 0.04 1.46 -5.81
CA LEU A 10 0.93 1.69 -4.67
C LEU A 10 1.23 0.40 -3.91
N HIS A 11 0.20 -0.39 -3.58
CA HIS A 11 0.38 -1.67 -2.90
C HIS A 11 1.30 -2.60 -3.69
N ARG A 12 1.06 -2.74 -5.00
CA ARG A 12 1.92 -3.56 -5.87
C ARG A 12 3.37 -3.08 -5.89
N ALA A 13 3.60 -1.77 -5.98
CA ALA A 13 4.94 -1.20 -5.99
C ALA A 13 5.69 -1.45 -4.66
N LEU A 14 4.99 -1.36 -3.53
CA LEU A 14 5.56 -1.65 -2.20
C LEU A 14 5.91 -3.14 -2.06
N VAL A 15 4.99 -4.03 -2.45
CA VAL A 15 5.21 -5.49 -2.43
C VAL A 15 6.40 -5.88 -3.30
N GLU A 16 6.54 -5.31 -4.49
CA GLU A 16 7.67 -5.58 -5.37
C GLU A 16 8.99 -5.03 -4.79
N ALA A 17 8.97 -3.86 -4.15
CA ALA A 17 10.15 -3.31 -3.49
C ALA A 17 10.62 -4.19 -2.31
N GLU A 18 9.68 -4.66 -1.50
CA GLU A 18 9.94 -5.62 -0.42
C GLU A 18 10.46 -6.96 -0.95
N ARG A 19 9.89 -7.45 -2.06
CA ARG A 19 10.40 -8.65 -2.74
C ARG A 19 11.85 -8.51 -3.12
N ARG A 20 12.21 -7.40 -3.78
CA ARG A 20 13.59 -7.14 -4.19
C ARG A 20 14.55 -7.11 -3.00
N GLU A 21 14.12 -6.59 -1.85
CA GLU A 21 14.96 -6.53 -0.65
C GLU A 21 15.10 -7.90 0.01
N HIS A 22 14.01 -8.66 0.07
CA HIS A 22 14.01 -10.04 0.53
C HIS A 22 14.94 -10.91 -0.32
N GLU A 23 14.83 -10.82 -1.64
CA GLU A 23 15.62 -11.64 -2.57
C GLU A 23 17.12 -11.31 -2.54
N LYS A 24 17.50 -10.05 -2.25
CA LYS A 24 18.91 -9.68 -2.04
C LYS A 24 19.52 -10.33 -0.80
N THR A 25 18.72 -10.47 0.26
CA THR A 25 19.21 -10.91 1.58
C THR A 25 19.16 -12.43 1.73
N LEU A 26 18.11 -13.06 1.20
CA LEU A 26 17.78 -14.47 1.47
C LEU A 26 17.80 -15.34 0.20
N GLY A 27 18.01 -14.75 -0.97
CA GLY A 27 17.96 -15.44 -2.25
C GLY A 27 16.57 -15.42 -2.91
N ARG A 28 16.51 -15.86 -4.16
CA ARG A 28 15.29 -15.74 -4.98
C ARG A 28 14.22 -16.72 -4.52
N LEU A 29 13.00 -16.22 -4.37
CA LEU A 29 11.79 -17.03 -4.16
C LEU A 29 10.99 -17.14 -5.47
N SER A 30 10.30 -18.27 -5.65
CA SER A 30 9.24 -18.36 -6.65
C SER A 30 8.10 -17.38 -6.31
N GLY A 31 7.25 -17.09 -7.30
CA GLY A 31 6.09 -16.21 -7.06
C GLY A 31 5.14 -16.74 -5.98
N GLY A 32 4.95 -18.06 -5.90
CA GLY A 32 4.10 -18.70 -4.89
C GLY A 32 4.70 -18.64 -3.48
N GLU A 33 6.01 -18.91 -3.35
CA GLU A 33 6.70 -18.84 -2.06
C GLU A 33 6.71 -17.42 -1.50
N PHE A 34 6.98 -16.42 -2.35
CA PHE A 34 6.94 -15.03 -1.90
C PHE A 34 5.52 -14.60 -1.50
N LEU A 35 4.49 -15.04 -2.23
CA LEU A 35 3.10 -14.78 -1.84
C LEU A 35 2.76 -15.42 -0.48
N GLN A 36 3.20 -16.66 -0.25
CA GLN A 36 3.00 -17.33 1.04
C GLN A 36 3.69 -16.55 2.17
N ALA A 37 4.91 -16.06 1.93
CA ALA A 37 5.63 -15.23 2.89
C ALA A 37 4.89 -13.90 3.13
N LEU A 38 4.44 -13.22 2.09
CA LEU A 38 3.67 -11.97 2.19
C LEU A 38 2.41 -12.13 3.06
N ILE A 39 1.76 -13.29 3.00
CA ILE A 39 0.54 -13.60 3.75
C ILE A 39 0.84 -14.03 5.19
N SER A 40 1.93 -14.78 5.41
CA SER A 40 2.15 -15.52 6.66
C SER A 40 3.20 -14.87 7.57
N ASP A 41 4.13 -14.11 7.01
CA ASP A 41 5.26 -13.55 7.74
C ASP A 41 4.88 -12.18 8.36
N PRO A 42 4.97 -12.01 9.69
CA PRO A 42 4.70 -10.75 10.36
C PRO A 42 5.54 -9.57 9.84
N VAL A 43 6.68 -9.81 9.20
CA VAL A 43 7.53 -8.76 8.62
C VAL A 43 6.82 -7.92 7.57
N PHE A 44 5.74 -8.44 6.94
CA PHE A 44 4.92 -7.74 5.95
C PHE A 44 3.61 -7.18 6.50
N SER A 45 3.30 -7.41 7.79
CA SER A 45 2.06 -6.93 8.42
C SER A 45 1.89 -5.41 8.39
N TRP A 46 2.98 -4.66 8.21
CA TRP A 46 2.94 -3.22 8.04
C TRP A 46 2.18 -2.75 6.78
N LEU A 47 1.97 -3.63 5.79
CA LEU A 47 1.16 -3.36 4.59
C LEU A 47 -0.35 -3.46 4.85
N THR A 48 -0.77 -4.10 5.94
CA THR A 48 -2.18 -4.35 6.27
C THR A 48 -3.05 -3.10 6.21
N PRO A 49 -2.67 -1.93 6.76
CA PRO A 49 -3.51 -0.73 6.67
C PRO A 49 -3.85 -0.31 5.24
N LEU A 50 -2.92 -0.48 4.29
CA LEU A 50 -3.16 -0.17 2.88
C LEU A 50 -4.06 -1.24 2.24
N THR A 51 -3.81 -2.51 2.52
CA THR A 51 -4.64 -3.63 2.00
C THR A 51 -6.09 -3.49 2.48
N THR A 52 -6.31 -3.19 3.76
CA THR A 52 -7.65 -2.95 4.31
C THR A 52 -8.35 -1.79 3.62
N LEU A 53 -7.65 -0.69 3.30
CA LEU A 53 -8.25 0.42 2.56
C LEU A 53 -8.64 0.03 1.13
N ILE A 54 -7.84 -0.79 0.45
CA ILE A 54 -8.17 -1.27 -0.89
C ILE A 54 -9.43 -2.12 -0.85
N VAL A 55 -9.53 -3.05 0.11
CA VAL A 55 -10.74 -3.87 0.28
C VAL A 55 -11.97 -2.99 0.55
N ARG A 56 -11.86 -2.02 1.45
CA ARG A 56 -12.96 -1.07 1.73
C ARG A 56 -13.33 -0.21 0.51
N LEU A 57 -12.39 0.07 -0.39
CA LEU A 57 -12.66 0.77 -1.65
C LEU A 57 -13.38 -0.12 -2.67
N ASP A 58 -13.10 -1.43 -2.67
CA ASP A 58 -13.76 -2.42 -3.52
C ASP A 58 -15.24 -2.59 -3.14
N GLU A 59 -15.58 -2.33 -1.87
CA GLU A 59 -16.94 -2.42 -1.34
C GLU A 59 -17.78 -1.15 -1.56
N LEU A 60 -17.24 -0.12 -2.22
CA LEU A 60 -17.92 1.18 -2.36
C LEU A 60 -19.02 1.25 -3.42
N ASP A 61 -19.24 0.20 -4.21
CA ASP A 61 -20.25 0.22 -5.28
C ASP A 61 -21.68 0.35 -4.70
N ASP A 62 -21.95 -0.26 -3.54
CA ASP A 62 -23.25 -0.19 -2.83
C ASP A 62 -23.19 0.66 -1.55
N ALA A 63 -22.09 1.39 -1.33
CA ALA A 63 -21.88 2.15 -0.10
C ALA A 63 -22.63 3.49 -0.08
N THR A 64 -23.07 3.89 1.11
CA THR A 64 -23.63 5.21 1.39
C THR A 64 -22.58 6.32 1.20
N ASP A 65 -23.04 7.56 1.01
CA ASP A 65 -22.15 8.72 0.91
C ASP A 65 -21.29 8.93 2.17
N ALA A 66 -21.83 8.58 3.34
CA ALA A 66 -21.11 8.63 4.62
C ALA A 66 -19.95 7.62 4.65
N GLU A 67 -20.18 6.38 4.21
CA GLU A 67 -19.16 5.34 4.13
C GLU A 67 -18.08 5.71 3.11
N ARG A 68 -18.48 6.19 1.93
CA ARG A 68 -17.56 6.69 0.90
C ARG A 68 -16.66 7.80 1.45
N THR A 69 -17.26 8.76 2.16
CA THR A 69 -16.52 9.87 2.79
C THR A 69 -15.54 9.37 3.85
N ALA A 70 -15.96 8.42 4.69
CA ALA A 70 -15.12 7.84 5.73
C ALA A 70 -13.92 7.06 5.15
N VAL A 71 -14.12 6.27 4.08
CA VAL A 71 -13.04 5.54 3.40
C VAL A 71 -12.03 6.50 2.78
N LEU A 72 -12.49 7.56 2.10
CA LEU A 72 -11.61 8.57 1.53
C LEU A 72 -10.84 9.36 2.59
N ALA A 73 -11.47 9.67 3.72
CA ALA A 73 -10.81 10.31 4.86
C ALA A 73 -9.71 9.40 5.45
N ALA A 74 -9.98 8.11 5.62
CA ALA A 74 -9.01 7.14 6.10
C ALA A 74 -7.82 6.98 5.14
N ALA A 75 -8.06 6.98 3.82
CA ALA A 75 -6.99 6.98 2.83
C ALA A 75 -6.11 8.23 2.88
N ARG A 76 -6.71 9.42 3.08
CA ARG A 76 -5.96 10.66 3.31
C ARG A 76 -5.13 10.62 4.58
N ALA A 77 -5.70 10.10 5.67
CA ALA A 77 -4.99 9.96 6.94
C ALA A 77 -3.80 9.01 6.82
N LEU A 78 -3.95 7.85 6.14
CA LEU A 78 -2.85 6.91 5.98
C LEU A 78 -1.69 7.49 5.15
N LEU A 79 -1.99 8.16 4.03
CA LEU A 79 -0.96 8.66 3.12
C LEU A 79 -0.39 10.03 3.49
N SER A 80 -1.19 10.90 4.12
CA SER A 80 -0.81 12.31 4.38
C SER A 80 -0.99 12.75 5.83
N GLY A 81 -1.43 11.86 6.72
CA GLY A 81 -1.55 12.15 8.15
C GLY A 81 -0.18 12.44 8.79
N THR A 82 -0.22 12.97 10.01
CA THR A 82 0.98 13.33 10.79
C THR A 82 1.40 12.24 11.77
N GLU A 83 0.53 11.27 12.07
CA GLU A 83 0.78 10.17 13.01
C GLU A 83 1.93 9.27 12.58
N ASP A 84 2.91 9.05 13.45
CA ASP A 84 4.04 8.17 13.15
C ASP A 84 3.63 6.69 13.26
N SER A 85 3.33 6.08 12.11
CA SER A 85 2.98 4.65 12.01
C SER A 85 4.08 3.85 11.32
N GLU A 86 4.15 2.55 11.60
CA GLU A 86 5.09 1.66 10.92
C GLU A 86 4.93 1.72 9.40
N PHE A 87 3.68 1.76 8.93
CA PHE A 87 3.37 1.95 7.51
C PHE A 87 4.04 3.21 6.96
N ARG A 88 3.91 4.35 7.63
CA ARG A 88 4.48 5.62 7.14
C ARG A 88 6.00 5.58 7.13
N ARG A 89 6.65 5.03 8.16
CA ARG A 89 8.11 4.93 8.21
C ARG A 89 8.66 4.07 7.06
N ARG A 90 8.10 2.86 6.87
CA ARG A 90 8.56 1.94 5.83
C ARG A 90 8.21 2.42 4.42
N CYS A 91 6.99 2.96 4.24
CA CYS A 91 6.59 3.57 2.96
C CYS A 91 7.49 4.76 2.60
N ALA A 92 7.79 5.67 3.55
CA ALA A 92 8.68 6.80 3.30
C ALA A 92 10.10 6.35 2.93
N ALA A 93 10.63 5.33 3.59
CA ALA A 93 11.93 4.74 3.23
C ALA A 93 11.92 4.18 1.80
N LEU A 94 10.89 3.41 1.43
CA LEU A 94 10.77 2.83 0.09
C LEU A 94 10.53 3.88 -0.99
N VAL A 95 9.81 4.97 -0.70
CA VAL A 95 9.66 6.12 -1.62
C VAL A 95 11.02 6.73 -1.99
N GLN A 96 11.97 6.79 -1.05
CA GLN A 96 13.31 7.32 -1.32
C GLN A 96 14.20 6.34 -2.10
N GLN A 97 13.92 5.03 -1.99
CA GLN A 97 14.79 3.97 -2.51
C GLN A 97 14.31 3.36 -3.84
N SER A 98 13.02 3.55 -4.18
CA SER A 98 12.39 2.92 -5.34
C SER A 98 11.63 3.96 -6.18
N PRO A 99 12.09 4.28 -7.40
CA PRO A 99 11.40 5.19 -8.30
C PRO A 99 9.95 4.77 -8.58
N ASP A 100 9.69 3.47 -8.69
CA ASP A 100 8.35 2.91 -8.91
C ASP A 100 7.41 3.24 -7.73
N VAL A 101 7.93 3.12 -6.50
CA VAL A 101 7.17 3.44 -5.28
C VAL A 101 6.93 4.94 -5.20
N ALA A 102 7.94 5.76 -5.49
CA ALA A 102 7.81 7.21 -5.50
C ALA A 102 6.71 7.67 -6.48
N PHE A 103 6.72 7.13 -7.70
CA PHE A 103 5.71 7.44 -8.71
C PHE A 103 4.31 7.00 -8.26
N ALA A 104 4.15 5.75 -7.82
CA ALA A 104 2.87 5.23 -7.37
C ALA A 104 2.31 6.00 -6.16
N TYR A 105 3.18 6.37 -5.22
CA TYR A 105 2.81 7.15 -4.04
C TYR A 105 2.35 8.57 -4.41
N GLY A 106 3.07 9.25 -5.31
CA GLY A 106 2.66 10.56 -5.83
C GLY A 106 1.33 10.52 -6.57
N ALA A 107 1.12 9.46 -7.37
CA ALA A 107 -0.12 9.24 -8.09
C ALA A 107 -1.31 8.97 -7.13
N ALA A 108 -1.09 8.18 -6.07
CA ALA A 108 -2.07 7.95 -5.01
C ALA A 108 -2.44 9.22 -4.25
N LYS A 109 -1.46 10.07 -3.89
CA LYS A 109 -1.73 11.37 -3.26
C LYS A 109 -2.49 12.32 -4.17
N THR A 110 -2.20 12.28 -5.48
CA THR A 110 -2.91 13.11 -6.47
C THR A 110 -4.36 12.65 -6.66
N ALA A 111 -4.62 11.34 -6.62
CA ALA A 111 -5.97 10.79 -6.71
C ALA A 111 -6.86 11.08 -5.47
N LEU A 112 -6.27 11.58 -4.37
CA LEU A 112 -6.98 12.01 -3.16
C LEU A 112 -7.28 13.52 -3.12
N ARG A 113 -6.75 14.29 -4.07
CA ARG A 113 -6.98 15.73 -4.19
C ARG A 113 -8.36 16.04 -4.73
#